data_AF-A0A4U0MKU2-F1
#
_entry.id   AF-A0A4U0MKU2-F1
#
_cell.length_a   1.000
_cell.length_b   1.000
_cell.length_c   1.000
_cell.angle_alpha   90.00
_cell.angle_beta   90.00
_cell.angle_gamma   90.00
#
_symmetry.space_group_name_H-M   'P 1'
#
loop_
_entity.id
_entity.type
_entity.pdbx_description
1 polymer ?
#
loop_
_entity_poly.entity_id
_entity_poly.type
_entity_poly.pdbx_seq_one_letter_code
_entity_poly.pdbx_strand_id
1 'polypeptide(L)'
;MGTEGWTAQKELVVRCLTQAKVLWQEGEWTVSDAERAAALSTGLTVAASYDYPALPVRDGGDPFARPSWLQRACRLVALAGTLRAAAAPLPTQGPLPMLLGATADLCDQLRDDVDRLEAQWAVDVPEGRWEAWELSNVSDDLWRMTDGVDVTVNRLARFLGSMLVAD
;
A
#
# COMPACT_ATOMS: atom_id res chain seq x y z
N MET A 1 9.13 15.58 7.55
CA MET A 1 7.94 16.00 6.78
C MET A 1 6.73 15.86 7.68
N GLY A 2 5.90 16.90 7.85
CA GLY A 2 4.84 16.92 8.87
C GLY A 2 3.61 16.08 8.50
N THR A 3 2.78 15.78 9.50
CA THR A 3 1.48 15.06 9.41
C THR A 3 0.51 15.64 8.36
N GLU A 4 0.72 16.88 7.94
CA GLU A 4 -0.06 17.57 6.90
C GLU A 4 0.15 16.96 5.51
N GLY A 5 1.36 16.48 5.20
CA GLY A 5 1.71 15.96 3.87
C GLY A 5 0.97 14.67 3.49
N TRP A 6 0.93 13.69 4.41
CA TRP A 6 0.25 12.41 4.14
C TRP A 6 -1.28 12.55 4.13
N THR A 7 -1.83 13.49 4.91
CA THR A 7 -3.27 13.76 4.94
C THR A 7 -3.75 14.29 3.59
N ALA A 8 -3.07 15.30 3.04
CA ALA A 8 -3.38 15.84 1.72
C ALA A 8 -3.26 14.79 0.61
N GLN A 9 -2.22 13.95 0.67
CA GLN A 9 -2.03 12.87 -0.30
C GLN A 9 -3.13 11.80 -0.20
N LYS A 10 -3.54 11.44 1.02
CA LYS A 10 -4.65 10.52 1.24
C LYS A 10 -5.97 11.06 0.69
N GLU A 11 -6.24 12.35 0.89
CA GLU A 11 -7.42 13.01 0.31
C GLU A 11 -7.40 12.99 -1.22
N LEU A 12 -6.23 13.20 -1.83
CA LEU A 12 -6.07 13.08 -3.28
C LEU A 12 -6.44 11.67 -3.76
N VAL A 13 -5.95 10.62 -3.11
CA VAL A 13 -6.31 9.23 -3.47
C VAL A 13 -7.81 8.99 -3.32
N VAL A 14 -8.43 9.48 -2.25
CA VAL A 14 -9.87 9.34 -2.04
C VAL A 14 -10.66 10.03 -3.16
N ARG A 15 -10.26 11.23 -3.59
CA ARG A 15 -10.89 11.92 -4.73
C ARG A 15 -10.72 11.15 -6.02
N CYS A 16 -9.50 10.70 -6.35
CA CYS A 16 -9.24 9.90 -7.55
C CYS A 16 -10.07 8.61 -7.56
N LEU A 17 -10.15 7.90 -6.42
CA LEU A 17 -10.94 6.67 -6.29
C LEU A 17 -12.43 6.93 -6.46
N THR A 18 -12.93 8.03 -5.88
CA THR A 18 -14.36 8.40 -5.98
C THR A 18 -14.71 8.75 -7.42
N GLN A 19 -13.90 9.57 -8.08
CA GLN A 19 -14.09 9.94 -9.47
C GLN A 19 -14.05 8.70 -10.39
N ALA A 20 -13.05 7.83 -10.20
CA ALA A 20 -12.91 6.60 -10.99
C ALA A 20 -14.13 5.68 -10.82
N LYS A 21 -14.67 5.57 -9.61
CA LYS A 21 -15.90 4.79 -9.35
C LYS A 21 -17.12 5.38 -10.04
N VAL A 22 -17.32 6.70 -9.97
CA VAL A 22 -18.44 7.37 -10.61
C VAL A 22 -18.39 7.14 -12.13
N LEU A 23 -17.25 7.42 -12.76
CA LEU A 23 -17.07 7.24 -14.20
C LEU A 23 -17.32 5.79 -14.64
N TRP A 24 -16.87 4.81 -13.85
CA TRP A 24 -17.09 3.40 -14.14
C TRP A 24 -18.56 2.99 -13.99
N GLN A 25 -19.23 3.45 -12.92
CA GLN A 25 -20.63 3.10 -12.64
C GLN A 25 -21.63 3.76 -13.62
N GLU A 26 -21.31 4.96 -14.11
CA GLU A 26 -22.12 5.70 -15.08
C GLU A 26 -21.85 5.24 -16.53
N GLY A 27 -20.87 4.36 -16.75
CA GLY A 27 -20.48 3.86 -18.07
C GLY A 27 -19.68 4.88 -18.90
N GLU A 28 -19.26 6.00 -18.30
CA GLU A 28 -18.42 7.01 -18.94
C GLU A 28 -16.96 6.59 -19.08
N TRP A 29 -16.54 5.58 -18.32
CA TRP A 29 -15.23 4.94 -18.45
C TRP A 29 -15.38 3.46 -18.75
N THR A 30 -15.01 3.08 -19.97
CA THR A 30 -14.85 1.68 -20.39
C THR A 30 -13.42 1.24 -20.12
N VAL A 31 -13.26 0.21 -19.29
CA VAL A 31 -11.94 -0.35 -18.94
C VAL A 31 -11.35 -1.08 -20.14
N SER A 32 -10.21 -0.59 -20.61
CA SER A 32 -9.47 -1.21 -21.70
C SER A 32 -8.69 -2.45 -21.24
N ASP A 33 -8.28 -3.31 -22.18
CA ASP A 33 -7.45 -4.48 -21.87
C ASP A 33 -6.09 -4.11 -21.28
N ALA A 34 -5.52 -2.96 -21.70
CA ALA A 34 -4.31 -2.41 -21.11
C ALA A 34 -4.52 -2.04 -19.63
N GLU A 35 -5.66 -1.45 -19.29
CA GLU A 35 -6.02 -1.11 -17.91
C GLU A 35 -6.31 -2.37 -17.07
N ARG A 36 -6.95 -3.40 -17.65
CA ARG A 36 -7.11 -4.71 -16.98
C ARG A 36 -5.76 -5.36 -16.70
N ALA A 37 -4.85 -5.38 -17.67
CA ALA A 37 -3.51 -5.91 -17.50
C ALA A 37 -2.71 -5.15 -16.44
N ALA A 38 -2.81 -3.82 -16.43
CA ALA A 38 -2.20 -2.98 -15.40
C ALA A 38 -2.79 -3.25 -14.00
N ALA A 39 -4.12 -3.40 -13.89
CA ALA A 39 -4.76 -3.74 -12.61
C ALA A 39 -4.26 -5.10 -12.07
N LEU A 40 -4.14 -6.10 -12.93
CA LEU A 40 -3.61 -7.43 -12.58
C LEU A 40 -2.13 -7.37 -12.17
N SER A 41 -1.30 -6.59 -12.88
CA SER A 41 0.14 -6.51 -12.60
C SER A 41 0.47 -5.84 -11.26
N THR A 42 -0.48 -5.11 -10.67
CA THR A 42 -0.32 -4.57 -9.30
C THR A 42 -0.21 -5.67 -8.23
N GLY A 43 -0.72 -6.88 -8.50
CA GLY A 43 -0.80 -7.97 -7.52
C GLY A 43 -1.76 -7.72 -6.35
N LEU A 44 -2.49 -6.59 -6.35
CA LEU A 44 -3.38 -6.19 -5.24
C LEU A 44 -4.63 -7.07 -5.09
N THR A 45 -4.98 -7.83 -6.12
CA THR A 45 -6.11 -8.76 -6.10
C THR A 45 -5.77 -10.13 -5.49
N VAL A 46 -4.49 -10.36 -5.18
CA VAL A 46 -4.00 -11.57 -4.52
C VAL A 46 -3.78 -11.30 -3.03
N ALA A 47 -3.82 -12.35 -2.20
CA ALA A 47 -3.50 -12.24 -0.78
C ALA A 47 -2.09 -11.65 -0.58
N ALA A 48 -1.97 -10.73 0.37
CA ALA A 48 -0.71 -10.09 0.71
C ALA A 48 0.30 -11.10 1.26
N SER A 49 1.53 -11.08 0.74
CA SER A 49 2.69 -11.75 1.36
C SER A 49 3.52 -10.75 2.17
N TYR A 50 4.13 -11.23 3.25
CA TYR A 50 4.95 -10.43 4.18
C TYR A 50 6.29 -11.14 4.42
N ASP A 51 7.11 -11.19 3.38
CA ASP A 51 8.37 -11.95 3.38
C ASP A 51 9.56 -11.16 3.96
N TYR A 52 9.39 -9.86 4.19
CA TYR A 52 10.44 -8.95 4.64
C TYR A 52 9.95 -7.92 5.68
N PRO A 53 10.76 -7.59 6.71
CA PRO A 53 11.97 -8.28 7.11
C PRO A 53 11.66 -9.73 7.53
N ALA A 54 12.66 -10.60 7.39
CA ALA A 54 12.59 -11.98 7.88
C ALA A 54 12.61 -11.95 9.41
N LEU A 55 11.43 -11.84 10.02
CA LEU A 55 11.28 -11.95 11.47
C LEU A 55 11.32 -13.41 11.88
N PRO A 56 11.89 -13.75 13.05
CA PRO A 56 11.78 -15.10 13.58
C PRO A 56 10.29 -15.45 13.68
N VAL A 57 9.91 -16.48 12.91
CA VAL A 57 8.56 -17.04 12.95
C VAL A 57 8.31 -17.43 14.41
N ARG A 58 7.27 -16.85 15.01
CA ARG A 58 6.83 -17.22 16.36
C ARG A 58 6.72 -18.74 16.39
N ASP A 59 7.50 -19.40 17.25
CA ASP A 59 7.44 -20.85 17.40
C ASP A 59 5.97 -21.25 17.59
N GLY A 60 5.45 -22.05 16.66
CA GLY A 60 4.13 -22.64 16.76
C GLY A 60 3.04 -22.04 15.88
N GLY A 61 3.24 -22.02 14.56
CA GLY A 61 2.18 -22.23 13.57
C GLY A 61 0.87 -21.45 13.75
N ASP A 62 0.90 -20.27 14.37
CA ASP A 62 -0.30 -19.51 14.71
C ASP A 62 -0.87 -18.90 13.42
N PRO A 63 -2.02 -19.39 12.94
CA PRO A 63 -2.65 -18.85 11.73
C PRO A 63 -3.16 -17.41 11.93
N PHE A 64 -3.09 -16.87 13.15
CA PHE A 64 -3.44 -15.49 13.50
C PHE A 64 -2.23 -14.60 13.77
N ALA A 65 -1.00 -15.06 13.49
CA ALA A 65 0.20 -14.23 13.57
C ALA A 65 0.04 -13.01 12.64
N ARG A 66 -0.10 -11.83 13.24
CA ARG A 66 -0.19 -10.58 12.49
C ARG A 66 1.20 -10.17 12.01
N PRO A 67 1.33 -9.63 10.79
CA PRO A 67 2.60 -9.09 10.34
C PRO A 67 3.01 -7.92 11.25
N SER A 68 4.31 -7.76 11.43
CA SER A 68 4.86 -6.65 12.20
C SER A 68 4.61 -5.31 11.51
N TRP A 69 4.75 -4.21 12.25
CA TRP A 69 4.71 -2.87 11.66
C TRP A 69 5.71 -2.73 10.51
N LEU A 70 6.97 -3.13 10.74
CA LEU A 70 8.02 -2.99 9.74
C LEU A 70 7.71 -3.83 8.49
N GLN A 71 7.19 -5.05 8.66
CA GLN A 71 6.74 -5.87 7.52
C GLN A 71 5.62 -5.21 6.70
N ARG A 72 4.64 -4.62 7.39
CA ARG A 72 3.54 -3.89 6.73
C ARG A 72 4.05 -2.66 6.00
N ALA A 73 4.90 -1.87 6.64
CA ALA A 73 5.43 -0.63 6.08
C ALA A 73 6.36 -0.91 4.88
N CYS A 74 7.27 -1.88 4.97
CA CYS A 74 8.12 -2.31 3.85
C CYS A 74 7.29 -2.78 2.66
N ARG A 75 6.23 -3.58 2.89
CA ARG A 75 5.32 -4.00 1.81
C ARG A 75 4.66 -2.80 1.12
N LEU A 76 4.18 -1.82 1.88
CA LEU A 76 3.57 -0.62 1.33
C LEU A 76 4.58 0.19 0.50
N VAL A 77 5.80 0.39 0.99
CA VAL A 77 6.86 1.08 0.23
C VAL A 77 7.20 0.33 -1.06
N ALA A 78 7.32 -1.00 -1.03
CA ALA A 78 7.56 -1.81 -2.22
C ALA A 78 6.39 -1.72 -3.23
N LEU A 79 5.16 -1.66 -2.72
CA LEU A 79 3.96 -1.49 -3.54
C LEU A 79 3.99 -0.17 -4.32
N ALA A 80 4.57 0.91 -3.78
CA ALA A 80 4.71 2.18 -4.52
C ALA A 80 5.43 1.98 -5.87
N GLY A 81 6.51 1.22 -5.90
CA GLY A 81 7.24 0.89 -7.13
C GLY A 81 6.39 0.07 -8.11
N THR A 82 5.65 -0.91 -7.59
CA THR A 82 4.77 -1.77 -8.38
C THR A 82 3.63 -0.98 -9.02
N LEU A 83 3.00 -0.08 -8.26
CA LEU A 83 1.90 0.76 -8.75
C LEU A 83 2.37 1.74 -9.83
N ARG A 84 3.56 2.34 -9.67
CA ARG A 84 4.16 3.21 -10.71
C ARG A 84 4.47 2.42 -11.98
N ALA A 85 5.04 1.23 -11.85
CA ALA A 85 5.31 0.36 -12.98
C ALA A 85 4.04 -0.06 -13.73
N ALA A 86 2.96 -0.36 -12.99
CA ALA A 86 1.65 -0.68 -13.58
C ALA A 86 1.00 0.51 -14.29
N ALA A 87 1.20 1.73 -13.80
CA ALA A 87 0.67 2.95 -14.41
C ALA A 87 1.47 3.41 -15.65
N ALA A 88 2.78 3.16 -15.69
CA ALA A 88 3.70 3.63 -16.73
C ALA A 88 3.28 3.37 -18.19
N PRO A 89 2.70 2.20 -18.57
CA PRO A 89 2.28 1.95 -19.94
C PRO A 89 0.92 2.58 -20.31
N LEU A 90 0.21 3.19 -19.36
CA LEU A 90 -1.15 3.73 -19.58
C LEU A 90 -1.13 5.21 -20.01
N PRO A 91 -2.18 5.69 -20.69
CA PRO A 91 -2.33 7.11 -21.00
C PRO A 91 -2.44 7.95 -19.73
N THR A 92 -1.61 8.97 -19.57
CA THR A 92 -1.46 9.76 -18.32
C THR A 92 -2.73 10.46 -17.83
N GLN A 93 -3.72 10.67 -18.70
CA GLN A 93 -4.97 11.37 -18.39
C GLN A 93 -6.14 10.44 -18.01
N GLY A 94 -5.90 9.13 -17.91
CA GLY A 94 -6.94 8.15 -17.57
C GLY A 94 -7.24 8.05 -16.06
N PRO A 95 -8.45 7.61 -15.66
CA PRO A 95 -8.81 7.42 -14.25
C PRO A 95 -7.89 6.44 -13.51
N LEU A 96 -7.55 5.31 -14.15
CA LEU A 96 -6.69 4.29 -13.55
C LEU A 96 -5.25 4.79 -13.28
N PRO A 97 -4.49 5.32 -14.26
CA PRO A 97 -3.12 5.78 -14.00
C PRO A 97 -3.05 6.92 -12.99
N MET A 98 -4.04 7.82 -12.96
CA MET A 98 -4.12 8.85 -11.91
C MET A 98 -4.30 8.23 -10.52
N LEU A 99 -5.20 7.25 -10.39
CA LEU A 99 -5.47 6.56 -9.13
C LEU A 99 -4.27 5.73 -8.66
N LEU A 100 -3.63 4.98 -9.57
CA LEU A 100 -2.44 4.19 -9.28
C LEU A 100 -1.27 5.09 -8.87
N GLY A 101 -1.04 6.19 -9.60
CA GLY A 101 -0.01 7.18 -9.30
C GLY A 101 -0.20 7.83 -7.93
N ALA A 102 -1.41 8.34 -7.66
CA ALA A 102 -1.71 8.96 -6.36
C ALA A 102 -1.53 7.97 -5.19
N THR A 103 -1.92 6.70 -5.38
CA THR A 103 -1.77 5.66 -4.37
C THR A 103 -0.30 5.28 -4.18
N ALA A 104 0.47 5.24 -5.26
CA ALA A 104 1.91 5.00 -5.18
C ALA A 104 2.60 6.08 -4.37
N ASP A 105 2.30 7.35 -4.65
CA ASP A 105 2.86 8.48 -3.92
C ASP A 105 2.46 8.47 -2.45
N LEU A 106 1.23 8.04 -2.12
CA LEU A 106 0.80 7.85 -0.73
C LEU A 106 1.62 6.77 -0.02
N CYS A 107 1.87 5.64 -0.68
CA CYS A 107 2.69 4.56 -0.12
C CYS A 107 4.14 5.00 0.08
N ASP A 108 4.65 5.80 -0.85
CA ASP A 108 6.04 6.30 -0.85
C ASP A 108 6.33 7.27 0.30
N GLN A 109 5.31 7.91 0.88
CA GLN A 109 5.46 8.78 2.05
C GLN A 109 6.04 8.05 3.27
N LEU A 110 5.95 6.72 3.32
CA LEU A 110 6.50 5.91 4.41
C LEU A 110 8.00 5.61 4.23
N ARG A 111 8.58 5.87 3.05
CA ARG A 111 9.93 5.39 2.67
C ARG A 111 11.01 5.82 3.66
N ASP A 112 11.12 7.12 3.92
CA ASP A 112 12.17 7.65 4.79
C ASP A 112 12.09 7.08 6.23
N ASP A 113 10.87 6.90 6.74
CA ASP A 113 10.65 6.33 8.07
C ASP A 113 10.91 4.82 8.11
N VAL A 114 10.57 4.10 7.05
CA VAL A 114 10.91 2.68 6.89
C VAL A 114 12.43 2.52 6.82
N ASP A 115 13.12 3.24 5.94
CA ASP A 115 14.58 3.15 5.78
C ASP A 115 15.30 3.46 7.11
N ARG A 116 14.83 4.47 7.84
CA ARG A 116 15.36 4.83 9.16
C ARG A 116 15.14 3.72 10.19
N LEU A 117 13.91 3.21 10.31
CA LEU A 117 13.57 2.19 11.30
C LEU A 117 14.19 0.83 10.96
N GLU A 118 14.36 0.52 9.69
CA GLU A 118 15.06 -0.67 9.21
C GLU A 118 16.55 -0.61 9.55
N ALA A 119 17.19 0.55 9.34
CA ALA A 119 18.58 0.75 9.76
C ALA A 119 18.74 0.62 11.28
N GLN A 120 17.78 1.13 12.06
CA GLN A 120 17.78 0.98 13.51
C GLN A 120 17.56 -0.48 13.94
N TRP A 121 16.60 -1.16 13.32
CA TRP A 121 16.30 -2.57 13.54
C TRP A 121 17.53 -3.46 13.34
N ALA A 122 18.33 -3.20 12.30
CA ALA A 122 19.55 -3.94 11.99
C ALA A 122 20.66 -3.79 13.05
N VAL A 123 20.63 -2.71 13.85
CA VAL A 123 21.60 -2.47 14.93
C VAL A 123 21.10 -3.08 16.25
N ASP A 124 19.82 -2.90 16.55
CA ASP A 124 19.25 -3.29 17.85
C ASP A 124 18.92 -4.79 17.95
N VAL A 125 18.81 -5.50 16.81
CA VAL A 125 18.43 -6.92 16.63
C VAL A 125 17.73 -7.51 17.86
N PRO A 126 16.42 -7.25 18.03
CA PRO A 126 15.74 -7.69 19.25
C PRO A 126 15.77 -9.22 19.36
N GLU A 127 16.15 -9.72 20.53
CA GLU A 127 16.24 -11.14 20.90
C GLU A 127 14.85 -11.82 20.94
N GLY A 128 14.14 -11.86 19.81
CA GLY A 128 12.84 -12.52 19.65
C GLY A 128 11.64 -11.75 20.20
N ARG A 129 11.75 -10.45 20.48
CA ARG A 129 10.63 -9.59 20.94
C ARG A 129 10.45 -8.35 20.07
N TRP A 130 10.10 -8.57 18.82
CA TRP A 130 9.92 -7.49 17.84
C TRP A 130 8.79 -6.53 18.25
N GLU A 131 7.74 -7.03 18.92
CA GLU A 131 6.60 -6.21 19.36
C GLU A 131 7.03 -5.15 20.39
N ALA A 132 7.89 -5.53 21.34
CA ALA A 132 8.40 -4.61 22.36
C ALA A 132 9.30 -3.54 21.75
N TRP A 133 10.09 -3.92 20.74
CA TRP A 133 10.90 -2.98 19.98
C TRP A 133 10.00 -2.03 19.18
N GLU A 134 8.98 -2.52 18.49
CA GLU A 134 8.07 -1.68 17.70
C GLU A 134 7.31 -0.69 18.58
N LEU A 135 6.81 -1.13 19.75
CA LEU A 135 6.16 -0.25 20.72
C LEU A 135 7.08 0.87 21.24
N SER A 136 8.39 0.63 21.25
CA SER A 136 9.38 1.61 21.75
C SER A 136 9.90 2.55 20.66
N ASN A 137 9.87 2.13 19.39
CA ASN A 137 10.54 2.82 18.29
C ASN A 137 9.60 3.35 17.21
N VAL A 138 8.39 2.80 17.09
CA VAL A 138 7.37 3.28 16.15
C VAL A 138 6.43 4.23 16.88
N SER A 139 6.38 5.49 16.41
CA SER A 139 5.49 6.48 16.99
C SER A 139 4.01 6.22 16.66
N ASP A 140 3.11 6.72 17.50
CA ASP A 140 1.65 6.64 17.25
C ASP A 140 1.23 7.28 15.92
N ASP A 141 1.94 8.31 15.48
CA ASP A 141 1.69 8.93 14.17
C ASP A 141 2.03 7.97 13.02
N LEU A 142 3.13 7.22 13.11
CA LEU A 142 3.52 6.23 12.10
C LEU A 142 2.57 5.03 12.07
N TRP A 143 2.07 4.59 13.23
CA TRP A 143 0.99 3.60 13.31
C TRP A 143 -0.26 4.09 12.56
N ARG A 144 -0.74 5.28 12.90
CA ARG A 144 -1.93 5.87 12.27
C ARG A 144 -1.75 6.09 10.77
N MET A 145 -0.58 6.55 10.34
CA MET A 145 -0.27 6.76 8.94
C MET A 145 -0.26 5.43 8.19
N THR A 146 0.44 4.41 8.69
CA THR A 146 0.54 3.08 8.06
C THR A 146 -0.84 2.43 7.93
N ASP A 147 -1.66 2.47 8.98
CA ASP A 147 -3.05 1.98 8.95
C ASP A 147 -3.90 2.76 7.92
N GLY A 148 -3.70 4.08 7.85
CA GLY A 148 -4.37 4.94 6.89
C GLY A 148 -4.02 4.62 5.43
N VAL A 149 -2.74 4.32 5.16
CA VAL A 149 -2.27 3.88 3.85
C VAL A 149 -2.84 2.49 3.53
N ASP A 150 -2.76 1.52 4.45
CA ASP A 150 -3.30 0.17 4.28
C ASP A 150 -4.80 0.18 3.96
N VAL A 151 -5.60 1.00 4.67
CA VAL A 151 -7.03 1.14 4.38
C VAL A 151 -7.25 1.66 2.95
N THR A 152 -6.43 2.61 2.51
CA THR A 152 -6.51 3.19 1.17
C THR A 152 -6.15 2.17 0.09
N VAL A 153 -5.05 1.43 0.29
CA VAL A 153 -4.62 0.33 -0.60
C VAL A 153 -5.68 -0.77 -0.68
N ASN A 154 -6.29 -1.15 0.45
CA ASN A 154 -7.37 -2.15 0.45
C ASN A 154 -8.62 -1.66 -0.30
N ARG A 155 -8.93 -0.36 -0.25
CA ARG A 155 -10.02 0.22 -1.04
C ARG A 155 -9.71 0.21 -2.53
N LEU A 156 -8.47 0.48 -2.92
CA LEU A 156 -8.01 0.34 -4.29
C LEU A 156 -8.12 -1.12 -4.74
N ALA A 157 -7.58 -2.07 -3.98
CA ALA A 157 -7.61 -3.50 -4.28
C ALA A 157 -9.04 -4.00 -4.56
N ARG A 158 -10.01 -3.63 -3.72
CA ARG A 158 -11.42 -3.97 -3.92
C ARG A 158 -12.00 -3.36 -5.21
N PHE A 159 -11.63 -2.12 -5.52
CA PHE A 159 -12.09 -1.46 -6.73
C PHE A 159 -11.52 -2.12 -8.00
N LEU A 160 -10.22 -2.41 -8.01
CA LEU A 160 -9.59 -3.16 -9.10
C LEU A 160 -10.23 -4.55 -9.25
N GLY A 161 -10.49 -5.24 -8.13
CA GLY A 161 -11.20 -6.51 -8.13
C GLY A 161 -12.60 -6.42 -8.75
N SER A 162 -13.39 -5.39 -8.44
CA SER A 162 -14.72 -5.21 -9.04
C SER A 162 -14.67 -4.91 -10.54
N MET A 163 -13.66 -4.16 -10.99
CA MET A 163 -13.47 -3.88 -12.43
C MET A 163 -13.12 -5.13 -13.23
N LEU A 164 -12.41 -6.08 -12.62
CA LEU A 164 -11.95 -7.30 -13.30
C LEU A 164 -12.99 -8.42 -13.37
N VAL A 165 -14.08 -8.33 -12.60
CA VAL A 165 -15.17 -9.34 -12.56
C VAL A 165 -16.36 -8.93 -13.45
N ALA A 166 -16.45 -7.64 -13.83
CA ALA A 166 -17.53 -7.15 -14.66
C ALA A 166 -17.25 -7.45 -16.15
N ASP A 167 -17.86 -8.54 -16.63
CA ASP A 167 -18.10 -8.84 -18.05
C ASP A 167 -19.60 -8.71 -18.37
#